data_AF-A0A0F3MBU3-F1
#
_entry.id   AF-A0A0F3MBU3-F1
#
_cell.length_a   1.000
_cell.length_b   1.000
_cell.length_c   1.000
_cell.angle_alpha   90.00
_cell.angle_beta   90.00
_cell.angle_gamma   90.00
#
_symmetry.space_group_name_H-M   'P 1'
#
loop_
_entity.id
_entity.type
_entity.pdbx_description
1 polymer ?
#
loop_
_entity_poly.entity_id
_entity_poly.type
_entity_poly.pdbx_seq_one_letter_code
_entity_poly.pdbx_strand_id
1 'polypeptide(L)' 'MKFDQIKELKDEKFRRLTGVRERTFSKMVDILRKADSLKEIKRWA' A
#
# COMPACT_ATOMS: atom_id res chain seq x y z
N MET A 1 2.45 -6.21 6.00
CA MET A 1 2.27 -6.46 4.54
C MET A 1 3.64 -6.73 3.93
N LYS A 2 3.77 -7.56 2.89
CA LYS A 2 5.06 -7.79 2.18
C LYS A 2 5.56 -6.57 1.38
N PHE A 3 5.01 -5.39 1.63
CA PHE A 3 5.31 -4.15 0.91
C PHE A 3 6.80 -3.79 0.97
N ASP A 4 7.45 -3.95 2.13
CA ASP A 4 8.86 -3.61 2.29
C ASP A 4 9.79 -4.42 1.39
N GLN A 5 9.39 -5.63 0.99
CA GLN A 5 10.16 -6.45 0.04
C GLN A 5 9.91 -6.04 -1.42
N ILE A 6 8.76 -5.44 -1.71
CA ILE A 6 8.32 -5.13 -3.08
C ILE A 6 8.66 -3.68 -3.43
N LYS A 7 8.72 -2.76 -2.44
CA LYS A 7 9.04 -1.33 -2.64
C LYS A 7 10.46 -1.08 -3.16
N GLU A 8 11.38 -2.03 -2.97
CA GLU A 8 12.77 -1.92 -3.45
C GLU A 8 12.95 -2.40 -4.90
N LEU A 9 11.89 -2.87 -5.55
CA LEU A 9 11.92 -3.24 -6.96
C LEU A 9 11.86 -1.99 -7.85
N LYS A 10 12.68 -1.97 -8.91
CA LYS A 10 12.53 -0.98 -10.00
C LYS A 10 11.11 -1.05 -10.59
N ASP A 11 10.56 0.10 -10.98
CA ASP A 11 9.17 0.28 -11.43
C ASP A 11 8.72 -0.74 -12.50
N GLU A 12 9.62 -1.16 -13.41
CA GLU A 12 9.31 -2.20 -14.40
C GLU A 12 9.06 -3.58 -13.77
N LYS A 13 9.94 -4.04 -12.86
CA LYS A 13 9.77 -5.31 -12.14
C LYS A 13 8.56 -5.25 -11.21
N PHE A 14 8.38 -4.11 -10.54
CA PHE A 14 7.22 -3.84 -9.70
C PHE A 14 5.91 -3.99 -10.51
N ARG A 15 5.83 -3.34 -11.67
CA ARG A 15 4.65 -3.38 -12.54
C ARG A 15 4.40 -4.77 -13.10
N ARG A 16 5.45 -5.52 -13.44
CA ARG A 16 5.31 -6.91 -13.90
C ARG A 16 4.78 -7.83 -12.80
N LEU A 17 5.18 -7.61 -11.55
CA LEU A 17 4.75 -8.41 -10.41
C LEU A 17 3.33 -8.07 -9.94
N THR A 18 3.01 -6.77 -9.89
CA THR A 18 1.78 -6.27 -9.24
C THR A 18 0.67 -5.91 -10.23
N GLY A 19 1.00 -5.75 -11.52
CA GLY A 19 0.08 -5.28 -12.55
C GLY A 19 -0.25 -3.78 -12.49
N VAL A 20 0.31 -3.04 -11.53
CA VAL A 20 0.03 -1.61 -11.32
C VAL A 20 1.33 -0.81 -11.20
N ARG A 21 1.27 0.49 -11.50
CA ARG A 21 2.41 1.39 -11.29
C ARG A 21 2.63 1.64 -9.80
N GLU A 22 3.88 1.84 -9.39
CA GLU A 22 4.23 2.08 -8.00
C GLU A 22 3.44 3.26 -7.40
N ARG A 23 3.29 4.36 -8.15
CA ARG A 23 2.49 5.52 -7.74
C ARG A 23 1.03 5.19 -7.43
N THR A 24 0.40 4.32 -8.23
CA THR A 24 -0.99 3.90 -8.02
C THR A 24 -1.08 3.03 -6.78
N PHE A 25 -0.16 2.07 -6.66
CA PHE A 25 -0.09 1.18 -5.52
C PHE A 25 0.09 1.95 -4.20
N SER A 26 0.98 2.95 -4.17
CA SER A 26 1.22 3.78 -2.99
C SER A 26 -0.06 4.47 -2.50
N LYS A 27 -0.85 5.05 -3.42
CA LYS A 27 -2.16 5.64 -3.08
C LYS A 27 -3.14 4.61 -2.49
N MET A 28 -3.13 3.38 -2.99
CA MET A 28 -3.99 2.31 -2.43
C MET A 28 -3.59 1.99 -0.99
N VAL A 29 -2.28 1.89 -0.71
CA VAL A 29 -1.76 1.66 0.65
C VAL A 29 -2.14 2.81 1.58
N ASP A 30 -2.06 4.06 1.13
CA ASP A 30 -2.44 5.22 1.94
C ASP A 30 -3.94 5.22 2.29
N ILE A 31 -4.80 4.83 1.34
CA ILE A 31 -6.24 4.66 1.60
C ILE A 31 -6.48 3.58 2.66
N LEU A 32 -5.80 2.43 2.55
CA LEU A 32 -5.93 1.33 3.53
C LEU A 32 -5.44 1.76 4.92
N ARG A 33 -4.29 2.42 5.02
CA ARG A 33 -3.76 2.96 6.28
C ARG A 33 -4.72 3.95 6.93
N LYS A 34 -5.33 4.84 6.12
CA LYS A 34 -6.33 5.79 6.60
C LYS A 34 -7.60 5.09 7.07
N ALA A 35 -8.04 4.02 6.39
CA ALA A 35 -9.18 3.24 6.83
C ALA A 35 -8.90 2.50 8.15
N ASP A 36 -7.70 1.93 8.31
CA ASP A 36 -7.30 1.26 9.55
C ASP A 36 -7.16 2.24 10.72
N SER A 37 -6.60 3.43 10.51
CA SER A 37 -6.54 4.43 11.58
C SER A 37 -7.92 4.89 12.04
N LEU A 38 -8.90 4.98 11.14
CA LEU A 38 -10.29 5.26 11.49
C LEU A 38 -10.96 4.11 12.26
N LYS A 39 -10.62 2.86 11.94
CA LYS A 39 -11.10 1.69 12.70
C LYS A 39 -10.50 1.67 14.11
N GLU A 40 -9.23 1.98 14.26
CA GLU A 40 -8.61 2.13 15.58
C GLU A 40 -9.31 3.23 16.37
N ILE A 41 -9.54 4.41 15.80
CA ILE A 41 -10.30 5.49 16.48
C ILE A 41 -11.68 5.02 16.96
N LYS A 42 -12.42 4.25 16.13
CA LYS A 42 -13.72 3.67 16.52
C LYS A 42 -13.62 2.57 17.58
N ARG A 43 -12.47 1.93 17.73
CA ARG A 43 -12.26 0.83 18.69
C ARG A 43 -12.00 1.34 20.10
N TRP A 44 -11.50 2.57 20.22
CA TRP A 44 -11.20 3.25 21.49
C TRP A 44 -12.25 4.30 21.89
N ALA A 45 -13.35 4.43 21.12
CA ALA A 45 -14.50 5.29 21.38
C ALA A 45 -15.73 4.45 21.77
#